data_AF-A0A3M2RTC8-F1
#
_entry.id   AF-A0A3M2RTC8-F1
#
_cell.length_a   1.000
_cell.length_b   1.000
_cell.length_c   1.000
_cell.angle_alpha   90.00
_cell.angle_beta   90.00
_cell.angle_gamma   90.00
#
_symmetry.space_group_name_H-M   'P 1'
#
loop_
_entity.id
_entity.type
_entity.pdbx_description
1 polymer ?
#
loop_
_entity_poly.entity_id
_entity_poly.type
_entity_poly.pdbx_seq_one_letter_code
_entity_poly.pdbx_strand_id
1 'polypeptide(L)'
;MVHLSTSGVLSALLAITTTKALPPNKENNFHLRPFHIDLSHNVPRMIELVRDYRLPDKPEYPGVGSSMGINLDTEQDNLNKS
;
A
#
# COMPACT_ATOMS: atom_id res chain seq x y z
N MET A 1 22.19 -19.38 78.56
CA MET A 1 21.33 -20.43 77.97
C MET A 1 20.21 -19.70 77.22
N VAL A 2 20.32 -19.66 75.89
CA VAL A 2 19.49 -18.87 74.98
C VAL A 2 18.26 -19.70 74.60
N HIS A 3 17.06 -19.15 74.75
CA HIS A 3 15.86 -19.71 74.13
C HIS A 3 15.01 -18.56 73.58
N LEU A 4 15.23 -18.28 72.29
CA LEU A 4 14.52 -17.27 71.51
C LEU A 4 13.19 -17.90 71.06
N SER A 5 12.08 -17.38 71.59
CA SER A 5 10.72 -17.86 71.29
C SER A 5 10.29 -17.39 69.90
N THR A 6 10.23 -18.30 68.95
CA THR A 6 9.61 -18.13 67.62
C THR A 6 8.11 -18.35 67.70
N SER A 7 7.27 -17.34 67.46
CA SER A 7 5.91 -17.54 66.93
C SER A 7 5.22 -16.19 66.66
N GLY A 8 4.65 -15.99 65.46
CA GLY A 8 3.77 -14.84 65.22
C GLY A 8 3.53 -14.45 63.76
N VAL A 9 3.12 -15.41 62.93
CA VAL A 9 2.39 -15.32 61.65
C VAL A 9 2.27 -13.97 60.92
N LEU A 10 2.99 -13.89 59.79
CA LEU A 10 2.85 -12.90 58.71
C LEU A 10 1.58 -13.22 57.88
N SER A 11 0.49 -12.48 58.06
CA SER A 11 -0.70 -12.63 57.20
C SER A 11 -1.49 -11.33 57.11
N ALA A 12 -1.23 -10.54 56.08
CA ALA A 12 -2.12 -9.48 55.63
C ALA A 12 -2.37 -9.62 54.13
N LEU A 13 -3.39 -10.42 53.84
CA LEU A 13 -4.38 -10.32 52.77
C LEU A 13 -3.95 -9.60 51.48
N LEU A 14 -3.55 -10.39 50.49
CA LEU A 14 -3.35 -9.95 49.11
C LEU A 14 -4.71 -9.64 48.47
N ALA A 15 -5.00 -8.36 48.21
CA ALA A 15 -6.19 -7.93 47.49
C ALA A 15 -6.12 -8.43 46.02
N ILE A 16 -7.02 -9.32 45.64
CA ILE A 16 -7.06 -9.90 44.29
C ILE A 16 -7.72 -8.88 43.36
N THR A 17 -6.92 -8.15 42.58
CA THR A 17 -7.44 -7.33 41.48
C THR A 17 -7.88 -8.23 40.34
N THR A 18 -9.17 -8.38 40.12
CA THR A 18 -9.70 -9.02 38.91
C THR A 18 -9.36 -8.15 37.70
N THR A 19 -8.30 -8.49 36.97
CA THR A 19 -8.04 -7.90 35.65
C THR A 19 -9.07 -8.44 34.68
N LYS A 20 -9.99 -7.58 34.19
CA LYS A 20 -10.84 -7.91 33.04
C LYS A 20 -9.91 -8.14 31.84
N ALA A 21 -9.74 -9.39 31.44
CA ALA A 21 -9.01 -9.72 30.24
C ALA A 21 -9.69 -9.04 29.04
N LEU A 22 -8.90 -8.33 28.23
CA LEU A 22 -9.34 -7.81 26.94
C LEU A 22 -9.83 -9.00 26.11
N PRO A 23 -10.99 -8.92 25.43
CA PRO A 23 -11.41 -10.00 24.54
C PRO A 23 -10.25 -10.35 23.59
N PRO A 24 -10.03 -11.64 23.28
CA PRO A 24 -8.96 -12.03 22.37
C PRO A 24 -9.12 -11.20 21.10
N ASN A 25 -8.06 -10.48 20.76
CA ASN A 25 -7.98 -9.75 19.50
C ASN A 25 -8.34 -10.76 18.42
N LYS A 26 -9.49 -10.59 17.75
CA LYS A 26 -9.88 -11.45 16.63
C LYS A 26 -8.69 -11.42 15.71
N GLU A 27 -7.97 -12.55 15.62
CA GLU A 27 -6.80 -12.63 14.77
C GLU A 27 -7.24 -12.15 13.39
N ASN A 28 -6.66 -11.03 12.98
CA ASN A 28 -6.91 -10.42 11.69
C ASN A 28 -6.32 -11.41 10.67
N ASN A 29 -7.11 -12.42 10.32
CA ASN A 29 -6.78 -13.51 9.40
C ASN A 29 -6.74 -13.01 7.95
N PHE A 30 -6.16 -11.83 7.74
CA PHE A 30 -5.84 -11.34 6.42
C PHE A 30 -4.48 -11.92 6.06
N HIS A 31 -4.49 -12.89 5.15
CA HIS A 31 -3.27 -13.37 4.50
C HIS A 31 -2.73 -12.30 3.54
N LEU A 32 -2.21 -11.21 4.10
CA LEU A 32 -1.55 -10.16 3.33
C LEU A 32 -0.27 -10.73 2.75
N ARG A 33 -0.19 -10.81 1.43
CA ARG A 33 1.03 -11.15 0.72
C ARG A 33 1.66 -9.87 0.16
N PRO A 34 2.97 -9.65 0.36
CA PRO A 34 3.67 -8.61 -0.37
C PRO A 34 3.50 -8.83 -1.87
N PHE A 35 3.18 -7.76 -2.61
CA PHE A 35 3.23 -7.77 -4.07
C PHE A 35 4.34 -6.81 -4.50
N HIS A 36 5.12 -7.23 -5.50
CA HIS A 36 6.16 -6.42 -6.12
C HIS A 36 5.88 -6.34 -7.61
N ILE A 37 5.89 -5.12 -8.15
CA ILE A 37 5.71 -4.89 -9.59
C ILE A 37 7.09 -4.62 -10.18
N ASP A 38 7.53 -5.50 -11.07
CA ASP A 38 8.73 -5.31 -11.88
C ASP A 38 8.33 -5.05 -13.34
N LEU A 39 8.69 -3.86 -13.83
CA LEU A 39 8.40 -3.42 -15.21
C LEU A 39 9.62 -3.53 -16.13
N SER A 40 10.79 -3.92 -15.61
CA SER A 40 12.07 -3.90 -16.31
C SER A 40 12.06 -4.65 -17.65
N HIS A 41 11.31 -5.74 -17.71
CA HIS A 41 11.24 -6.60 -18.89
C HIS A 41 10.41 -6.00 -20.05
N ASN A 42 9.39 -5.19 -19.76
CA ASN A 42 8.42 -4.74 -20.77
C ASN A 42 8.55 -3.25 -21.12
N VAL A 43 9.14 -2.43 -20.25
CA VAL A 43 9.37 -1.00 -20.54
C VAL A 43 10.21 -0.79 -21.81
N PRO A 44 11.34 -1.49 -22.05
CA PRO A 44 12.12 -1.28 -23.27
C PRO A 44 11.30 -1.51 -24.55
N ARG A 45 10.51 -2.59 -24.57
CA ARG A 45 9.60 -2.89 -25.69
C ARG A 45 8.53 -1.80 -25.86
N MET A 46 7.96 -1.27 -24.78
CA MET A 46 6.99 -0.18 -24.88
C MET A 46 7.61 1.07 -25.52
N ILE A 47 8.86 1.39 -25.16
CA ILE A 47 9.58 2.51 -25.77
C ILE A 47 9.82 2.28 -27.27
N GLU A 48 10.18 1.06 -27.68
CA GLU A 48 10.32 0.71 -29.11
C GLU A 48 9.01 0.94 -29.87
N LEU A 49 7.89 0.47 -29.32
CA LEU A 49 6.57 0.63 -29.95
C LEU A 49 6.15 2.09 -30.10
N VAL A 50 6.46 2.93 -29.12
CA VAL A 50 6.14 4.38 -29.17
C VAL A 50 6.99 5.09 -30.23
N ARG A 51 8.26 4.69 -30.41
CA ARG A 51 9.16 5.29 -31.41
C ARG A 51 8.71 5.03 -32.84
N ASP A 52 8.19 3.84 -33.11
CA ASP A 52 7.73 3.45 -34.45
C ASP A 52 6.30 3.94 -34.77
N TYR A 53 5.59 4.46 -33.76
CA TYR A 53 4.23 4.94 -33.92
C TYR A 53 4.19 6.28 -34.67
N ARG A 54 3.26 6.41 -35.61
CA ARG A 54 3.03 7.64 -36.37
C ARG A 54 1.61 8.15 -36.14
N LEU A 55 1.51 9.41 -35.73
CA LEU A 55 0.26 10.13 -35.69
C LEU A 55 -0.19 10.52 -37.12
N PRO A 56 -1.51 10.66 -37.36
CA PRO A 56 -2.02 11.26 -38.58
C PRO A 56 -1.50 12.69 -38.75
N ASP A 57 -1.35 13.16 -40.00
CA ASP A 57 -0.89 14.54 -40.27
C ASP A 57 -1.93 15.62 -39.91
N LYS A 58 -3.21 15.22 -39.84
CA LYS A 58 -4.34 16.13 -39.59
C LYS A 58 -5.45 15.43 -38.80
N PRO A 59 -6.24 16.16 -38.01
CA PRO A 59 -7.40 15.58 -37.35
C PRO A 59 -8.45 15.14 -38.38
N GLU A 60 -9.16 14.06 -38.07
CA GLU A 60 -10.26 13.56 -38.91
C GLU A 60 -11.42 14.58 -38.98
N TYR A 61 -11.71 15.23 -37.85
CA TYR A 61 -12.73 16.28 -37.72
C TYR A 61 -12.09 17.60 -37.27
N PRO A 62 -11.66 18.48 -38.20
CA PRO A 62 -11.09 19.77 -37.84
C PRO A 62 -12.12 20.68 -37.15
N GLY A 63 -11.65 21.47 -36.17
CA GLY A 63 -12.46 22.54 -35.55
C GLY A 63 -13.37 22.11 -34.39
N VAL A 64 -13.44 20.81 -34.08
CA VAL A 64 -14.25 20.29 -32.96
C VAL A 64 -13.45 20.18 -31.64
N GLY A 65 -12.14 20.46 -31.68
CA GLY A 65 -11.24 20.32 -30.53
C GLY A 65 -11.31 18.91 -29.94
N SER A 66 -11.38 18.80 -28.61
CA SER A 66 -11.46 17.51 -27.90
C SER A 66 -12.88 16.95 -27.77
N SER A 67 -13.89 17.54 -28.41
CA SER A 67 -15.28 17.05 -28.28
C SER A 67 -15.50 15.69 -28.95
N MET A 68 -14.59 15.27 -29.85
CA MET A 68 -14.66 14.01 -30.59
C MET A 68 -13.52 13.04 -30.22
N GLY A 69 -12.86 13.26 -29.07
CA GLY A 69 -11.74 12.44 -28.60
C GLY A 69 -10.53 13.28 -28.22
N ILE A 70 -9.35 12.65 -28.24
CA ILE A 70 -8.11 13.35 -27.91
C ILE A 70 -7.69 14.21 -29.11
N ASN A 71 -7.31 15.46 -28.84
CA ASN A 71 -6.88 16.37 -29.88
C ASN A 71 -5.45 16.00 -30.33
N LEU A 72 -5.23 16.04 -31.64
CA LEU A 72 -4.00 15.57 -32.28
C LEU A 72 -2.78 16.42 -31.88
N ASP A 73 -2.98 17.72 -31.63
CA ASP A 73 -1.94 18.64 -31.15
C ASP A 73 -1.37 18.22 -29.78
N THR A 74 -2.23 17.68 -28.92
CA THR A 74 -1.90 17.23 -27.57
C THR A 74 -1.07 15.95 -27.63
N GLU A 75 -1.41 15.03 -28.52
CA GLU A 75 -0.65 13.78 -28.71
C GLU A 75 0.72 14.02 -29.35
N GLN A 76 0.82 14.99 -30.27
CA GLN A 76 2.10 15.36 -30.87
C GLN A 76 3.07 15.94 -29.82
N ASP A 77 2.57 16.75 -28.89
CA ASP A 77 3.37 17.31 -27.80
C ASP A 77 3.85 16.21 -26.81
N ASN A 78 3.03 15.20 -26.55
CA ASN A 78 3.41 14.07 -25.68
C ASN A 78 4.47 13.17 -26.30
N LEU A 79 4.39 12.88 -27.61
CA LEU A 79 5.41 12.10 -28.32
C LEU A 79 6.75 12.83 -28.42
N ASN A 80 6.74 14.15 -28.58
CA ASN A 80 7.97 14.95 -28.71
C ASN A 80 8.76 15.09 -27.39
N LYS A 81 8.16 14.74 -26.24
CA LYS A 81 8.78 14.83 -24.91
C LYS A 81 9.36 13.50 -24.41
N SER A 82 9.08 12.39 -25.10
CA SER A 82 9.57 11.04 -24.76
C SER A 82 10.89 10.72 -25.46
#